data_AF-A0A5J5ILF5-F1
#
_entry.id   AF-A0A5J5ILF5-F1
#
_cell.length_a   1.000
_cell.length_b   1.000
_cell.length_c   1.000
_cell.angle_alpha   90.00
_cell.angle_beta   90.00
_cell.angle_gamma   90.00
#
_symmetry.space_group_name_H-M   'P 1'
#
loop_
_entity.id
_entity.type
_entity.pdbx_description
1 polymer ?
#
loop_
_entity_poly.entity_id
_entity_poly.type
_entity_poly.pdbx_seq_one_letter_code
_entity_poly.pdbx_strand_id
1 'polypeptide(L)'
;MKFISAITLIAIILFSCNGSPPAKRTVIIKDTTKIQDTIIVKDSILSSTIADSLPLDAYQGIFPCKDCDGIQQTILFNSDGTFREEQMIWSKNESPKISEGSWQRKNGKIELTQNNKPVIDFDKKDDTLFAVTINGVMVNDSSKYSLTKRNLADDNPVWNKKRLAGIDFVAIGNEPFWNLEIDFQKSIVFKLADWKRPVIAGIQKPAIDRDSTVYKLKSDTTKWRITILPQFCNDGMSDLLYQYKVIIKYNGILYKGCGLMLTKKISQ
;
A
#
# COMPACT_ATOMS: atom_id res chain seq x y z
N MET A 1 50.84 -50.73 -32.51
CA MET A 1 51.58 -50.15 -33.66
C MET A 1 51.70 -48.64 -33.41
N LYS A 2 52.93 -48.15 -33.19
CA LYS A 2 53.50 -46.77 -33.30
C LYS A 2 52.69 -45.58 -32.70
N PHE A 3 53.05 -45.02 -31.54
CA PHE A 3 54.05 -43.94 -31.27
C PHE A 3 53.97 -42.70 -32.18
N ILE A 4 53.72 -41.51 -31.60
CA ILE A 4 54.67 -40.36 -31.53
C ILE A 4 54.14 -39.28 -30.57
N SER A 5 55.04 -38.83 -29.70
CA SER A 5 54.92 -37.73 -28.73
C SER A 5 54.93 -36.34 -29.39
N ALA A 6 54.29 -35.36 -28.74
CA ALA A 6 54.75 -33.96 -28.80
C ALA A 6 54.44 -33.26 -27.47
N ILE A 7 55.52 -32.97 -26.73
CA ILE A 7 55.56 -32.15 -25.52
C ILE A 7 55.61 -30.69 -25.98
N THR A 8 54.73 -29.84 -25.46
CA THR A 8 54.94 -28.38 -25.46
C THR A 8 54.71 -27.82 -24.06
N LEU A 9 55.72 -27.05 -23.65
CA LEU A 9 55.98 -26.44 -22.35
C LEU A 9 55.44 -25.00 -22.34
N ILE A 10 55.33 -24.38 -21.15
CA ILE A 10 55.29 -22.92 -20.87
C ILE A 10 53.86 -22.31 -20.86
N ALA A 11 53.40 -21.50 -19.89
CA ALA A 11 53.93 -20.89 -18.67
C ALA A 11 52.78 -20.68 -17.66
N ILE A 12 53.09 -20.81 -16.36
CA ILE A 12 52.23 -20.44 -15.24
C ILE A 12 52.47 -18.96 -14.94
N ILE A 13 51.45 -18.11 -15.11
CA ILE A 13 51.47 -16.72 -14.64
C ILE A 13 50.74 -16.66 -13.31
N LEU A 14 51.51 -16.48 -12.23
CA LEU A 14 51.00 -16.16 -10.90
C LEU A 14 50.62 -14.67 -10.88
N PHE A 15 49.33 -14.35 -10.83
CA PHE A 15 48.86 -13.02 -10.46
C PHE A 15 48.77 -12.92 -8.94
N SER A 16 49.81 -12.36 -8.34
CA SER A 16 49.78 -11.81 -6.98
C SER A 16 49.32 -10.36 -7.07
N CYS A 17 48.11 -10.06 -6.59
CA CYS A 17 47.66 -8.69 -6.38
C CYS A 17 47.74 -8.35 -4.89
N ASN A 18 48.87 -7.78 -4.49
CA ASN A 18 49.03 -7.05 -3.23
C ASN A 18 48.49 -5.63 -3.44
N GLY A 19 47.22 -5.40 -3.10
CA GLY A 19 46.61 -4.08 -3.16
C GLY A 19 47.01 -3.22 -1.96
N SER A 20 48.05 -2.41 -2.11
CA SER A 20 48.28 -1.25 -1.23
C SER A 20 47.37 -0.09 -1.68
N PRO A 21 46.71 0.64 -0.77
CA PRO A 21 45.79 1.72 -1.15
C PRO A 21 46.55 2.92 -1.72
N PRO A 22 46.08 3.58 -2.80
CA PRO A 22 46.77 4.72 -3.37
C PRO A 22 46.63 5.97 -2.48
N ALA A 23 47.75 6.68 -2.36
CA ALA A 23 47.92 7.88 -1.57
C ALA A 23 46.93 9.00 -1.95
N LYS A 24 46.31 9.62 -0.93
CA LYS A 24 45.53 10.86 -1.05
C LYS A 24 46.41 11.97 -1.62
N ARG A 25 46.03 12.52 -2.78
CA ARG A 25 46.52 13.83 -3.24
C ARG A 25 45.86 14.93 -2.42
N THR A 26 46.65 15.63 -1.63
CA THR A 26 46.26 16.89 -0.97
C THR A 26 46.23 18.00 -2.01
N VAL A 27 45.03 18.48 -2.34
CA VAL A 27 44.86 19.73 -3.11
C VAL A 27 44.79 20.87 -2.09
N ILE A 28 45.82 21.71 -2.06
CA ILE A 28 45.80 22.98 -1.32
C ILE A 28 45.00 23.96 -2.18
N ILE A 29 43.74 24.20 -1.82
CA ILE A 29 42.97 25.32 -2.37
C ILE A 29 43.28 26.55 -1.50
N LYS A 30 43.88 27.57 -2.10
CA LYS A 30 44.00 28.90 -1.49
C LYS A 30 42.61 29.54 -1.48
N ASP A 31 42.16 29.80 -0.26
CA ASP A 31 40.98 30.59 0.09
C ASP A 31 41.07 32.02 -0.44
N THR A 32 40.12 32.43 -1.27
CA THR A 32 39.57 33.80 -1.27
C THR A 32 38.24 33.84 -2.01
N THR A 33 37.12 33.45 -1.38
CA THR A 33 35.82 34.10 -1.66
C THR A 33 34.76 33.74 -0.61
N LYS A 34 34.10 34.79 -0.12
CA LYS A 34 33.08 34.78 0.95
C LYS A 34 32.04 33.68 0.81
N ILE A 35 31.82 33.00 1.93
CA ILE A 35 30.73 32.08 2.22
C ILE A 35 29.38 32.79 2.04
N GLN A 36 28.51 32.22 1.21
CA GLN A 36 27.06 32.38 1.30
C GLN A 36 26.44 30.98 1.37
N ASP A 37 26.40 30.45 2.59
CA ASP A 37 25.57 29.29 2.95
C ASP A 37 24.10 29.68 2.80
N THR A 38 23.48 29.45 1.63
CA THR A 38 22.03 29.68 1.49
C THR A 38 21.31 28.71 0.53
N ILE A 39 21.98 27.83 -0.21
CA ILE A 39 21.31 27.16 -1.36
C ILE A 39 20.88 25.70 -1.09
N ILE A 40 21.37 25.02 -0.05
CA ILE A 40 20.94 23.63 0.27
C ILE A 40 19.96 23.60 1.45
N VAL A 41 18.91 24.41 1.41
CA VAL A 41 17.77 24.32 2.36
C VAL A 41 16.45 24.55 1.61
N LYS A 42 16.47 25.44 0.61
CA LYS A 42 15.28 25.85 -0.13
C LYS A 42 14.65 24.73 -0.95
N ASP A 43 15.44 23.86 -1.59
CA ASP A 43 14.90 22.75 -2.40
C ASP A 43 14.28 21.64 -1.53
N SER A 44 14.86 21.35 -0.37
CA SER A 44 14.29 20.39 0.58
C SER A 44 13.00 20.91 1.21
N ILE A 45 12.93 22.21 1.54
CA ILE A 45 11.71 22.85 2.04
C ILE A 45 10.64 22.96 0.94
N LEU A 46 11.02 23.25 -0.31
CA LEU A 46 10.08 23.30 -1.42
C LEU A 46 9.53 21.91 -1.76
N SER A 47 10.37 20.88 -1.72
CA SER A 47 9.94 19.49 -1.91
C SER A 47 9.05 18.99 -0.75
N SER A 48 9.35 19.36 0.50
CA SER A 48 8.51 18.99 1.64
C SER A 48 7.16 19.73 1.62
N THR A 49 7.15 21.03 1.30
CA THR A 49 5.90 21.81 1.19
C THR A 49 5.00 21.35 0.04
N ILE A 50 5.57 20.87 -1.07
CA ILE A 50 4.80 20.27 -2.16
C ILE A 50 4.26 18.89 -1.73
N ALA A 51 5.06 18.03 -1.11
CA ALA A 51 4.61 16.73 -0.62
C ALA A 51 3.48 16.87 0.43
N ASP A 52 3.63 17.81 1.37
CA ASP A 52 2.62 18.14 2.39
C ASP A 52 1.36 18.76 1.78
N SER A 53 1.42 19.28 0.55
CA SER A 53 0.26 19.84 -0.14
C SER A 53 -0.58 18.78 -0.86
N LEU A 54 -0.04 17.58 -1.13
CA LEU A 54 -0.74 16.53 -1.86
C LEU A 54 -1.56 15.63 -0.93
N PRO A 55 -2.67 15.05 -1.39
CA PRO A 55 -3.52 14.21 -0.57
C PRO A 55 -3.08 12.73 -0.55
N LEU A 56 -1.81 12.39 -0.80
CA LEU A 56 -1.33 11.01 -1.11
C LEU A 56 -1.40 10.01 0.05
N ASP A 57 -2.58 9.76 0.60
CA ASP A 57 -2.84 8.86 1.72
C ASP A 57 -4.35 8.53 1.78
N ALA A 58 -4.76 7.80 2.82
CA ALA A 58 -6.17 7.65 3.16
C ALA A 58 -6.65 8.82 4.03
N TYR A 59 -7.89 9.27 3.80
CA TYR A 59 -8.59 10.26 4.60
C TYR A 59 -9.97 9.73 4.96
N GLN A 60 -10.41 9.95 6.19
CA GLN A 60 -11.68 9.44 6.69
C GLN A 60 -12.41 10.49 7.54
N GLY A 61 -13.73 10.51 7.44
CA GLY A 61 -14.60 11.36 8.23
C GLY A 61 -16.06 10.99 8.06
N ILE A 62 -16.95 11.63 8.81
CA ILE A 62 -18.40 11.39 8.74
C ILE A 62 -19.06 12.65 8.20
N PHE A 63 -19.64 12.56 7.00
CA PHE A 63 -20.41 13.65 6.40
C PHE A 63 -21.87 13.60 6.87
N PRO A 64 -22.50 14.74 7.14
CA PRO A 64 -23.91 14.78 7.48
C PRO A 64 -24.78 14.37 6.29
N CYS A 65 -25.92 13.75 6.60
CA CYS A 65 -26.92 13.28 5.67
C CYS A 65 -28.32 13.63 6.20
N LYS A 66 -29.31 13.63 5.32
CA LYS A 66 -30.70 13.78 5.71
C LYS A 66 -31.21 12.46 6.28
N ASP A 67 -31.85 12.50 7.45
CA ASP A 67 -32.51 11.36 8.10
C ASP A 67 -31.61 10.13 8.34
N CYS A 68 -30.31 10.36 8.62
CA CYS A 68 -29.36 9.30 8.94
C CYS A 68 -28.29 9.80 9.93
N ASP A 69 -27.60 8.88 10.62
CA ASP A 69 -26.60 9.23 11.64
C ASP A 69 -25.27 9.74 11.07
N GLY A 70 -25.15 9.79 9.74
CA GLY A 70 -23.97 10.21 9.01
C GLY A 70 -23.52 9.18 7.98
N ILE A 71 -22.79 9.66 6.99
CA ILE A 71 -22.15 8.84 5.96
C ILE A 71 -20.65 8.88 6.22
N GLN A 72 -20.09 7.78 6.70
CA GLN A 72 -18.64 7.62 6.77
C GLN A 72 -18.09 7.60 5.35
N GLN A 73 -17.18 8.51 5.08
CA GLN A 73 -16.39 8.61 3.87
C GLN A 73 -14.98 8.13 4.17
N THR A 74 -14.42 7.26 3.33
CA THR A 74 -13.01 6.90 3.36
C THR A 74 -12.45 6.99 1.95
N ILE A 75 -11.49 7.88 1.72
CA ILE A 75 -10.91 8.13 0.40
C ILE A 75 -9.42 7.82 0.45
N LEU A 76 -8.94 6.95 -0.44
CA LEU A 76 -7.52 6.71 -0.68
C LEU A 76 -7.12 7.41 -1.99
N PHE A 77 -6.18 8.34 -1.90
CA PHE A 77 -5.60 8.99 -3.08
C PHE A 77 -4.30 8.30 -3.47
N ASN A 78 -4.22 7.90 -4.73
CA ASN A 78 -3.05 7.24 -5.31
C ASN A 78 -2.14 8.26 -5.99
N SER A 79 -0.84 7.94 -6.04
CA SER A 79 0.18 8.78 -6.67
C SER A 79 0.05 8.92 -8.19
N ASP A 80 -0.76 8.05 -8.83
CA ASP A 80 -1.04 8.09 -10.28
C ASP A 80 -2.19 9.04 -10.65
N GLY A 81 -2.71 9.82 -9.69
CA GLY A 81 -3.82 10.72 -9.91
C GLY A 81 -5.20 10.05 -9.85
N THR A 82 -5.28 8.79 -9.42
CA THR A 82 -6.56 8.11 -9.17
C THR A 82 -6.93 8.12 -7.69
N PHE A 83 -8.21 7.96 -7.38
CA PHE A 83 -8.66 7.73 -6.01
C PHE A 83 -9.69 6.61 -5.96
N ARG A 84 -9.82 6.03 -4.77
CA ARG A 84 -10.87 5.08 -4.41
C ARG A 84 -11.58 5.58 -3.16
N GLU A 85 -12.91 5.62 -3.19
CA GLU A 85 -13.76 6.06 -2.09
C GLU A 85 -14.70 4.94 -1.64
N GLU A 86 -14.89 4.84 -0.33
CA GLU A 86 -15.93 4.07 0.32
C GLU A 86 -16.88 4.96 1.09
N GLN A 87 -18.17 4.77 0.84
CA GLN A 87 -19.25 5.44 1.56
C GLN A 87 -20.08 4.39 2.31
N MET A 88 -20.22 4.56 3.62
CA MET A 88 -21.02 3.67 4.47
C MET A 88 -21.94 4.51 5.36
N ILE A 89 -23.23 4.18 5.39
CA ILE A 89 -24.14 4.77 6.37
C ILE A 89 -23.73 4.22 7.73
N TRP A 90 -23.27 5.09 8.63
CA TRP A 90 -22.58 4.72 9.86
C TRP A 90 -23.34 3.68 10.70
N SER A 91 -24.67 3.77 10.74
CA SER A 91 -25.53 2.90 11.56
C SER A 91 -26.08 1.68 10.84
N LYS A 92 -25.75 1.49 9.55
CA LYS A 92 -26.23 0.34 8.78
C LYS A 92 -25.09 -0.65 8.54
N ASN A 93 -25.30 -1.91 8.93
CA ASN A 93 -24.40 -3.03 8.62
C ASN A 93 -24.52 -3.49 7.16
N GLU A 94 -24.53 -2.54 6.22
CA GLU A 94 -24.59 -2.77 4.78
C GLU A 94 -23.17 -2.75 4.18
N SER A 95 -23.02 -3.35 2.99
CA SER A 95 -21.77 -3.23 2.26
C SER A 95 -21.52 -1.78 1.86
N PRO A 96 -20.29 -1.25 2.00
CA PRO A 96 -19.99 0.12 1.59
C PRO A 96 -20.19 0.27 0.07
N LYS A 97 -20.67 1.44 -0.32
CA LYS A 97 -20.66 1.84 -1.72
C LYS A 97 -19.23 2.23 -2.09
N ILE A 98 -18.67 1.52 -3.07
CA ILE A 98 -17.32 1.78 -3.57
C ILE A 98 -17.43 2.60 -4.85
N SER A 99 -16.62 3.66 -4.95
CA SER A 99 -16.51 4.51 -6.12
C SER A 99 -15.02 4.77 -6.43
N GLU A 100 -14.72 5.05 -7.69
CA GLU A 100 -13.36 5.32 -8.17
C GLU A 100 -13.40 6.51 -9.12
N GLY A 101 -12.27 7.20 -9.26
CA GLY A 101 -12.16 8.36 -10.13
C GLY A 101 -10.74 8.88 -10.23
N SER A 102 -10.61 10.10 -10.76
CA SER A 102 -9.35 10.83 -10.81
C SER A 102 -9.39 12.03 -9.87
N TRP A 103 -8.22 12.45 -9.41
CA TRP A 103 -8.06 13.68 -8.65
C TRP A 103 -6.96 14.53 -9.28
N GLN A 104 -7.09 15.84 -9.15
CA GLN A 104 -6.07 16.78 -9.56
C GLN A 104 -6.02 17.98 -8.63
N ARG A 105 -4.86 18.63 -8.57
CA ARG A 105 -4.73 19.92 -7.88
C ARG A 105 -4.99 21.06 -8.87
N LYS A 106 -5.99 21.88 -8.60
CA LYS A 106 -6.37 23.02 -9.46
C LYS A 106 -6.73 24.21 -8.60
N ASN A 107 -6.13 25.36 -8.87
CA ASN A 107 -6.37 26.61 -8.12
C ASN A 107 -6.21 26.45 -6.59
N GLY A 108 -5.23 25.66 -6.15
CA GLY A 108 -4.98 25.38 -4.74
C GLY A 108 -5.93 24.36 -4.09
N LYS A 109 -6.95 23.88 -4.82
CA LYS A 109 -7.92 22.88 -4.38
C LYS A 109 -7.57 21.49 -4.92
N ILE A 110 -8.09 20.46 -4.26
CA ILE A 110 -8.07 19.08 -4.74
C ILE A 110 -9.45 18.80 -5.33
N GLU A 111 -9.53 18.66 -6.65
CA GLU A 111 -10.77 18.39 -7.40
C GLU A 111 -10.86 16.88 -7.69
N LEU A 112 -11.92 16.24 -7.20
CA LEU A 112 -12.25 14.84 -7.48
C LEU A 112 -13.20 14.78 -8.66
N THR A 113 -12.92 13.90 -9.61
CA THR A 113 -13.73 13.68 -10.80
C THR A 113 -14.14 12.22 -10.91
N GLN A 114 -15.43 11.97 -11.13
CA GLN A 114 -15.98 10.64 -11.41
C GLN A 114 -16.81 10.69 -12.69
N ASN A 115 -16.66 9.70 -13.58
CA ASN A 115 -17.36 9.67 -14.87
C ASN A 115 -17.23 10.99 -15.65
N ASN A 116 -16.03 11.58 -15.65
CA ASN A 116 -15.70 12.88 -16.26
C ASN A 116 -16.49 14.09 -15.73
N LYS A 117 -17.07 13.99 -14.52
CA LYS A 117 -17.75 15.09 -13.85
C LYS A 117 -17.09 15.39 -12.51
N PRO A 118 -16.83 16.67 -12.17
CA PRO A 118 -16.39 17.04 -10.82
C PRO A 118 -17.44 16.62 -9.80
N VAL A 119 -17.00 15.96 -8.73
CA VAL A 119 -17.88 15.49 -7.64
C VAL A 119 -17.62 16.19 -6.31
N ILE A 120 -16.36 16.47 -5.97
CA ILE A 120 -16.01 17.16 -4.72
C ILE A 120 -14.75 18.00 -4.94
N ASP A 121 -14.75 19.24 -4.46
CA ASP A 121 -13.53 20.03 -4.29
C ASP A 121 -13.16 20.13 -2.81
N PHE A 122 -11.90 19.87 -2.47
CA PHE A 122 -11.38 20.04 -1.12
C PHE A 122 -10.38 21.18 -1.02
N ASP A 123 -10.43 21.91 0.10
CA ASP A 123 -9.29 22.64 0.62
C ASP A 123 -8.53 21.74 1.61
N LYS A 124 -7.23 21.54 1.38
CA LYS A 124 -6.36 20.83 2.33
C LYS A 124 -5.73 21.82 3.30
N LYS A 125 -5.83 21.54 4.60
CA LYS A 125 -5.09 22.21 5.67
C LYS A 125 -4.48 21.13 6.55
N ASP A 126 -3.16 21.09 6.60
CA ASP A 126 -2.40 20.04 7.30
C ASP A 126 -2.93 18.65 6.92
N ASP A 127 -3.26 17.81 7.90
CA ASP A 127 -3.78 16.46 7.71
C ASP A 127 -5.31 16.39 7.52
N THR A 128 -5.97 17.51 7.21
CA THR A 128 -7.43 17.58 7.05
C THR A 128 -7.83 18.12 5.68
N LEU A 129 -8.79 17.44 5.05
CA LEU A 129 -9.48 17.89 3.84
C LEU A 129 -10.84 18.44 4.21
N PHE A 130 -11.17 19.65 3.76
CA PHE A 130 -12.46 20.31 3.97
C PHE A 130 -13.19 20.44 2.64
N ALA A 131 -14.37 19.81 2.51
CA ALA A 131 -15.14 19.92 1.28
C ALA A 131 -15.64 21.36 1.11
N VAL A 132 -15.36 21.94 -0.06
CA VAL A 132 -15.76 23.30 -0.46
C VAL A 132 -16.94 23.23 -1.41
N THR A 133 -16.94 22.25 -2.31
CA THR A 133 -18.06 21.95 -3.21
C THR A 133 -18.38 20.48 -3.13
N ILE A 134 -19.66 20.13 -3.20
CA ILE A 134 -20.13 18.75 -3.35
C ILE A 134 -21.17 18.74 -4.48
N ASN A 135 -20.90 17.98 -5.53
CA ASN A 135 -21.69 17.90 -6.77
C ASN A 135 -22.02 19.29 -7.35
N GLY A 136 -21.05 20.20 -7.30
CA GLY A 136 -21.18 21.58 -7.79
C GLY A 136 -21.91 22.55 -6.86
N VAL A 137 -22.36 22.10 -5.68
CA VAL A 137 -23.00 22.96 -4.67
C VAL A 137 -21.96 23.39 -3.64
N MET A 138 -21.87 24.71 -3.36
CA MET A 138 -21.00 25.26 -2.32
C MET A 138 -21.41 24.77 -0.94
N VAL A 139 -20.43 24.36 -0.14
CA VAL A 139 -20.63 23.95 1.25
C VAL A 139 -20.51 25.18 2.15
N ASN A 140 -21.62 25.56 2.81
CA ASN A 140 -21.67 26.75 3.67
C ASN A 140 -20.81 26.61 4.95
N ASP A 141 -20.74 25.41 5.51
CA ASP A 141 -19.99 25.09 6.72
C ASP A 141 -19.12 23.85 6.47
N SER A 142 -17.94 24.08 5.91
CA SER A 142 -17.01 23.02 5.50
C SER A 142 -16.45 22.22 6.70
N SER A 143 -16.54 22.76 7.92
CA SER A 143 -16.07 22.06 9.13
C SER A 143 -16.82 20.74 9.37
N LYS A 144 -18.09 20.67 8.98
CA LYS A 144 -18.94 19.47 9.03
C LYS A 144 -18.64 18.45 7.93
N TYR A 145 -17.90 18.84 6.90
CA TYR A 145 -17.54 18.00 5.76
C TYR A 145 -16.02 17.87 5.69
N SER A 146 -15.44 17.45 6.80
CA SER A 146 -13.99 17.27 6.95
C SER A 146 -13.60 15.79 6.96
N LEU A 147 -12.46 15.48 6.32
CA LEU A 147 -11.83 14.17 6.35
C LEU A 147 -10.43 14.32 6.94
N THR A 148 -10.10 13.52 7.95
CA THR A 148 -8.77 13.53 8.58
C THR A 148 -7.93 12.38 8.02
N LYS A 149 -6.65 12.63 7.83
CA LYS A 149 -5.68 11.63 7.38
C LYS A 149 -5.71 10.38 8.27
N ARG A 150 -5.57 9.22 7.65
CA ARG A 150 -5.45 7.91 8.29
C ARG A 150 -4.14 7.26 7.85
N ASN A 151 -3.45 6.66 8.82
CA ASN A 151 -2.25 5.89 8.55
C ASN A 151 -2.64 4.56 7.92
N LEU A 152 -2.04 4.25 6.77
CA LEU A 152 -2.19 2.95 6.14
C LEU A 152 -1.31 1.91 6.85
N ALA A 153 -1.74 0.66 6.82
CA ALA A 153 -1.00 -0.45 7.44
C ALA A 153 0.21 -0.94 6.62
N ASP A 154 0.51 -0.32 5.47
CA ASP A 154 1.53 -0.75 4.51
C ASP A 154 2.96 -0.28 4.87
N ASP A 155 3.09 0.79 5.64
CA ASP A 155 4.38 1.24 6.18
C ASP A 155 4.78 0.45 7.45
N ASN A 156 5.27 -0.78 7.25
CA ASN A 156 5.76 -1.65 8.32
C ASN A 156 6.98 -2.47 7.88
N PRO A 157 8.11 -2.46 8.63
CA PRO A 157 9.29 -3.27 8.32
C PRO A 157 9.03 -4.78 8.18
N VAL A 158 8.05 -5.32 8.92
CA VAL A 158 7.65 -6.73 8.82
C VAL A 158 7.13 -7.06 7.42
N TRP A 159 6.32 -6.16 6.84
CA TRP A 159 5.78 -6.30 5.49
C TRP A 159 6.85 -6.19 4.42
N ASN A 160 7.84 -5.31 4.62
CA ASN A 160 8.99 -5.24 3.73
C ASN A 160 9.78 -6.57 3.69
N LYS A 161 10.00 -7.20 4.85
CA LYS A 161 10.64 -8.52 4.89
C LYS A 161 9.83 -9.59 4.16
N LYS A 162 8.50 -9.58 4.30
CA LYS A 162 7.59 -10.52 3.60
C LYS A 162 7.59 -10.31 2.10
N ARG A 163 7.53 -9.05 1.65
CA ARG A 163 7.64 -8.67 0.24
C ARG A 163 8.95 -9.17 -0.38
N LEU A 164 10.08 -8.97 0.31
CA LEU A 164 11.39 -9.46 -0.15
C LEU A 164 11.47 -11.00 -0.19
N ALA A 165 10.65 -11.70 0.59
CA ALA A 165 10.52 -13.15 0.55
C ALA A 165 9.57 -13.65 -0.57
N GLY A 166 9.02 -12.75 -1.39
CA GLY A 166 8.12 -13.09 -2.49
C GLY A 166 6.64 -13.20 -2.10
N ILE A 167 6.26 -12.70 -0.93
CA ILE A 167 4.84 -12.62 -0.53
C ILE A 167 4.21 -11.39 -1.18
N ASP A 168 3.10 -11.59 -1.87
CA ASP A 168 2.36 -10.54 -2.59
C ASP A 168 1.22 -9.94 -1.76
N PHE A 169 0.62 -10.72 -0.88
CA PHE A 169 -0.50 -10.29 -0.05
C PHE A 169 -0.43 -10.90 1.34
N VAL A 170 -0.78 -10.12 2.35
CA VAL A 170 -0.89 -10.57 3.74
C VAL A 170 -2.22 -10.17 4.34
N ALA A 171 -2.71 -10.96 5.29
CA ALA A 171 -3.84 -10.60 6.11
C ALA A 171 -3.71 -11.12 7.53
N ILE A 172 -4.35 -10.43 8.47
CA ILE A 172 -4.38 -10.75 9.89
C ILE A 172 -5.80 -10.66 10.43
N GLY A 173 -6.10 -11.40 11.49
CA GLY A 173 -7.32 -11.22 12.26
C GLY A 173 -7.09 -11.59 13.73
N ASN A 174 -7.96 -11.07 14.60
CA ASN A 174 -7.73 -11.07 16.05
C ASN A 174 -8.67 -11.98 16.84
N GLU A 175 -9.74 -12.48 16.21
CA GLU A 175 -10.71 -13.35 16.86
C GLU A 175 -11.03 -14.60 16.02
N PRO A 176 -10.36 -15.75 16.29
CA PRO A 176 -9.10 -15.87 17.04
C PRO A 176 -7.92 -15.20 16.30
N PHE A 177 -6.74 -15.15 16.91
CA PHE A 177 -5.53 -14.65 16.23
C PHE A 177 -5.10 -15.57 15.08
N TRP A 178 -5.00 -15.01 13.87
CA TRP A 178 -4.53 -15.73 12.69
C TRP A 178 -3.79 -14.82 11.72
N ASN A 179 -2.96 -15.43 10.87
CA ASN A 179 -2.28 -14.78 9.76
C ASN A 179 -2.43 -15.57 8.46
N LEU A 180 -2.46 -14.84 7.36
CA LEU A 180 -2.52 -15.34 5.99
C LEU A 180 -1.41 -14.69 5.18
N GLU A 181 -0.70 -15.49 4.39
CA GLU A 181 0.32 -15.04 3.44
C GLU A 181 0.01 -15.68 2.08
N ILE A 182 0.04 -14.88 1.01
CA ILE A 182 -0.18 -15.35 -0.35
C ILE A 182 1.00 -14.91 -1.21
N ASP A 183 1.68 -15.91 -1.80
CA ASP A 183 2.52 -15.75 -2.99
C ASP A 183 1.65 -16.15 -4.18
N PHE A 184 1.35 -15.20 -5.08
CA PHE A 184 0.42 -15.40 -6.20
C PHE A 184 0.93 -16.41 -7.24
N GLN A 185 2.19 -16.82 -7.16
CA GLN A 185 2.82 -17.77 -8.07
C GLN A 185 3.10 -19.12 -7.41
N LYS A 186 3.20 -19.19 -6.09
CA LYS A 186 3.59 -20.41 -5.37
C LYS A 186 2.50 -20.97 -4.48
N SER A 187 2.15 -20.27 -3.42
CA SER A 187 1.40 -20.88 -2.32
C SER A 187 0.67 -19.88 -1.44
N ILE A 188 -0.33 -20.41 -0.74
CA ILE A 188 -1.06 -19.75 0.33
C ILE A 188 -0.71 -20.43 1.65
N VAL A 189 -0.37 -19.64 2.67
CA VAL A 189 -0.06 -20.09 4.02
C VAL A 189 -1.04 -19.46 5.00
N PHE A 190 -1.83 -20.28 5.69
CA PHE A 190 -2.79 -19.84 6.72
C PHE A 190 -2.43 -20.47 8.06
N LYS A 191 -2.39 -19.66 9.12
CA LYS A 191 -1.98 -20.13 10.46
C LYS A 191 -2.78 -19.43 11.56
N LEU A 192 -3.34 -20.21 12.48
CA LEU A 192 -3.82 -19.70 13.77
C LEU A 192 -2.66 -19.69 14.78
N ALA A 193 -2.73 -18.78 15.75
CA ALA A 193 -1.69 -18.62 16.77
C ALA A 193 -1.45 -19.89 17.60
N ASP A 194 -2.50 -20.66 17.89
CA ASP A 194 -2.46 -21.90 18.67
C ASP A 194 -2.01 -23.13 17.86
N TRP A 195 -1.90 -23.01 16.54
CA TRP A 195 -1.49 -24.12 15.68
C TRP A 195 0.02 -24.29 15.65
N LYS A 196 0.48 -25.53 15.88
CA LYS A 196 1.89 -25.90 15.76
C LYS A 196 2.44 -25.74 14.33
N ARG A 197 1.60 -25.95 13.32
CA ARG A 197 1.96 -25.88 11.89
C ARG A 197 0.91 -25.11 11.10
N PRO A 198 1.32 -24.36 10.07
CA PRO A 198 0.36 -23.72 9.17
C PRO A 198 -0.31 -24.73 8.25
N VAL A 199 -1.46 -24.34 7.70
CA VAL A 199 -2.04 -24.96 6.51
C VAL A 199 -1.42 -24.32 5.28
N ILE A 200 -0.90 -25.14 4.38
CA ILE A 200 -0.28 -24.70 3.13
C ILE A 200 -1.09 -25.27 1.98
N ALA A 201 -1.46 -24.41 1.02
CA ALA A 201 -2.10 -24.82 -0.23
C ALA A 201 -1.33 -24.27 -1.43
N GLY A 202 -1.22 -25.06 -2.49
CA GLY A 202 -0.74 -24.58 -3.78
C GLY A 202 -1.67 -23.53 -4.36
N ILE A 203 -1.12 -22.58 -5.11
CA ILE A 203 -1.92 -21.52 -5.71
C ILE A 203 -2.79 -22.09 -6.86
N GLN A 204 -4.04 -21.67 -6.89
CA GLN A 204 -4.95 -21.89 -8.03
C GLN A 204 -5.45 -20.54 -8.51
N LYS A 205 -5.77 -20.43 -9.80
CA LYS A 205 -6.31 -19.20 -10.37
C LYS A 205 -7.57 -18.78 -9.59
N PRO A 206 -7.58 -17.59 -8.97
CA PRO A 206 -8.75 -17.13 -8.24
C PRO A 206 -9.88 -16.80 -9.21
N ALA A 207 -11.12 -16.87 -8.71
CA ALA A 207 -12.23 -16.21 -9.36
C ALA A 207 -12.16 -14.72 -8.98
N ILE A 208 -12.01 -13.86 -9.98
CA ILE A 208 -11.93 -12.41 -9.81
C ILE A 208 -13.26 -11.83 -10.31
N ASP A 209 -13.88 -11.04 -9.46
CA ASP A 209 -15.04 -10.21 -9.76
C ASP A 209 -14.70 -8.76 -9.45
N ARG A 210 -15.55 -7.81 -9.85
CA ARG A 210 -15.40 -6.38 -9.53
C ARG A 210 -15.26 -6.15 -8.03
N ASP A 211 -16.03 -6.88 -7.23
CA ASP A 211 -16.16 -6.63 -5.79
C ASP A 211 -15.40 -7.64 -4.92
N SER A 212 -14.76 -8.65 -5.52
CA SER A 212 -14.02 -9.65 -4.73
C SER A 212 -13.01 -10.47 -5.53
N THR A 213 -11.96 -10.91 -4.85
CA THR A 213 -11.07 -11.99 -5.31
C THR A 213 -11.29 -13.23 -4.44
N VAL A 214 -11.56 -14.37 -5.06
CA VAL A 214 -11.94 -15.59 -4.37
C VAL A 214 -11.01 -16.75 -4.72
N TYR A 215 -10.29 -17.25 -3.71
CA TYR A 215 -9.52 -18.50 -3.80
C TYR A 215 -10.37 -19.64 -3.28
N LYS A 216 -10.64 -20.64 -4.13
CA LYS A 216 -11.27 -21.90 -3.74
C LYS A 216 -10.17 -22.95 -3.64
N LEU A 217 -9.89 -23.39 -2.43
CA LEU A 217 -8.76 -24.26 -2.14
C LEU A 217 -9.28 -25.62 -1.65
N LYS A 218 -8.61 -26.68 -2.10
CA LYS A 218 -8.85 -28.04 -1.67
C LYS A 218 -7.53 -28.59 -1.13
N SER A 219 -7.54 -29.09 0.11
CA SER A 219 -6.59 -30.12 0.53
C SER A 219 -7.29 -31.47 0.47
N ASP A 220 -6.51 -32.55 0.62
CA ASP A 220 -6.98 -33.94 0.56
C ASP A 220 -8.21 -34.22 1.45
N THR A 221 -8.39 -33.44 2.53
CA THR A 221 -9.50 -33.60 3.49
C THR A 221 -10.33 -32.34 3.72
N THR A 222 -9.86 -31.16 3.29
CA THR A 222 -10.45 -29.88 3.70
C THR A 222 -10.75 -28.97 2.52
N LYS A 223 -12.00 -28.52 2.43
CA LYS A 223 -12.39 -27.42 1.55
C LYS A 223 -12.29 -26.12 2.32
N TRP A 224 -11.63 -25.14 1.73
CA TRP A 224 -11.60 -23.80 2.29
C TRP A 224 -11.67 -22.73 1.21
N ARG A 225 -12.17 -21.57 1.60
CA ARG A 225 -12.42 -20.45 0.70
C ARG A 225 -11.85 -19.19 1.33
N ILE A 226 -11.06 -18.45 0.57
CA ILE A 226 -10.60 -17.12 0.93
C ILE A 226 -11.32 -16.14 0.03
N THR A 227 -11.95 -15.13 0.61
CA THR A 227 -12.59 -14.03 -0.09
C THR A 227 -11.92 -12.74 0.36
N ILE A 228 -11.24 -12.08 -0.58
CA ILE A 228 -10.62 -10.77 -0.41
C ILE A 228 -11.56 -9.75 -1.03
N LEU A 229 -12.03 -8.81 -0.22
CA LEU A 229 -12.88 -7.71 -0.63
C LEU A 229 -12.01 -6.45 -0.68
N PRO A 230 -12.04 -5.66 -1.76
CA PRO A 230 -11.46 -4.33 -1.77
C PRO A 230 -12.36 -3.46 -0.91
N GLN A 231 -12.18 -3.51 0.41
CA GLN A 231 -12.97 -2.83 1.43
C GLN A 231 -12.01 -2.44 2.55
N PHE A 232 -12.06 -1.18 2.98
CA PHE A 232 -11.24 -0.71 4.08
C PHE A 232 -11.59 -1.48 5.35
N CYS A 233 -10.56 -1.77 6.13
CA CYS A 233 -10.66 -2.62 7.30
C CYS A 233 -9.81 -2.02 8.42
N ASN A 234 -10.34 -2.06 9.64
CA ASN A 234 -9.60 -1.76 10.85
C ASN A 234 -9.53 -3.04 11.68
N ASP A 235 -8.37 -3.30 12.28
CA ASP A 235 -8.11 -4.54 13.02
C ASP A 235 -8.65 -4.51 14.47
N GLY A 236 -9.24 -3.39 14.89
CA GLY A 236 -9.79 -3.18 16.24
C GLY A 236 -8.72 -3.04 17.33
N MET A 237 -7.44 -3.12 16.97
CA MET A 237 -6.32 -3.05 17.92
C MET A 237 -5.39 -1.87 17.66
N SER A 238 -5.34 -1.38 16.42
CA SER A 238 -4.54 -0.24 15.99
C SER A 238 -5.39 0.80 15.27
N ASP A 239 -4.87 2.02 15.18
CA ASP A 239 -5.45 3.10 14.36
C ASP A 239 -5.10 2.97 12.87
N LEU A 240 -4.54 1.83 12.46
CA LEU A 240 -4.14 1.59 11.07
C LEU A 240 -5.34 1.20 10.20
N LEU A 241 -5.29 1.68 8.96
CA LEU A 241 -6.25 1.35 7.93
C LEU A 241 -5.66 0.35 6.94
N TYR A 242 -6.31 -0.79 6.80
CA TYR A 242 -6.00 -1.79 5.80
C TYR A 242 -6.92 -1.60 4.60
N GLN A 243 -6.41 -1.87 3.40
CA GLN A 243 -7.12 -1.63 2.14
C GLN A 243 -8.07 -2.77 1.76
N TYR A 244 -7.98 -3.92 2.44
CA TYR A 244 -8.77 -5.10 2.14
C TYR A 244 -9.38 -5.71 3.39
N LYS A 245 -10.61 -6.21 3.23
CA LYS A 245 -11.27 -7.09 4.18
C LYS A 245 -11.13 -8.53 3.69
N VAL A 246 -10.78 -9.43 4.59
CA VAL A 246 -10.53 -10.83 4.28
C VAL A 246 -11.48 -11.71 5.07
N ILE A 247 -12.12 -12.64 4.37
CA ILE A 247 -12.99 -13.65 4.94
C ILE A 247 -12.43 -15.02 4.55
N ILE A 248 -12.04 -15.82 5.53
CA ILE A 248 -11.59 -17.20 5.33
C ILE A 248 -12.66 -18.13 5.89
N LYS A 249 -13.20 -19.02 5.06
CA LYS A 249 -14.02 -20.15 5.51
C LYS A 249 -13.16 -21.40 5.51
N TYR A 250 -12.73 -21.87 6.67
CA TYR A 250 -11.88 -23.05 6.83
C TYR A 250 -12.56 -24.06 7.77
N ASN A 251 -12.73 -25.31 7.33
CA ASN A 251 -13.46 -26.36 8.07
C ASN A 251 -14.84 -25.91 8.60
N GLY A 252 -15.55 -25.07 7.83
CA GLY A 252 -16.87 -24.54 8.22
C GLY A 252 -16.81 -23.31 9.14
N ILE A 253 -15.68 -23.00 9.74
CA ILE A 253 -15.47 -21.82 10.60
C ILE A 253 -15.14 -20.60 9.74
N LEU A 254 -15.71 -19.46 10.09
CA LEU A 254 -15.45 -18.17 9.45
C LEU A 254 -14.44 -17.35 10.27
N TYR A 255 -13.40 -16.91 9.60
CA TYR A 255 -12.39 -16.00 10.12
C TYR A 255 -12.47 -14.69 9.35
N LYS A 256 -12.55 -13.58 10.08
CA LYS A 256 -12.61 -12.23 9.51
C LYS A 256 -11.37 -11.46 9.93
N GLY A 257 -10.88 -10.62 9.02
CA GLY A 257 -9.66 -9.88 9.25
C GLY A 257 -9.38 -8.87 8.16
N CYS A 258 -8.23 -8.23 8.26
CA CYS A 258 -7.79 -7.15 7.40
C CYS A 258 -6.54 -7.55 6.62
N GLY A 259 -6.41 -7.06 5.40
CA GLY A 259 -5.30 -7.40 4.51
C GLY A 259 -4.75 -6.23 3.73
N LEU A 260 -3.53 -6.43 3.23
CA LEU A 260 -2.81 -5.47 2.40
C LEU A 260 -2.05 -6.17 1.28
N MET A 261 -1.97 -5.47 0.14
CA MET A 261 -1.10 -5.84 -0.97
C MET A 261 0.33 -5.38 -0.66
N LEU A 262 1.30 -6.28 -0.79
CA LEU A 262 2.72 -5.98 -0.60
C LEU A 262 3.42 -5.63 -1.92
N THR A 263 2.93 -6.18 -3.03
CA THR A 263 3.40 -5.79 -4.36
C THR A 263 2.52 -4.67 -4.91
N LYS A 264 3.13 -3.50 -5.16
CA LYS A 264 2.47 -2.46 -5.98
C LYS A 264 2.30 -3.04 -7.37
N LYS A 265 1.09 -2.95 -7.96
CA LYS A 265 0.91 -3.25 -9.38
C LYS A 265 1.95 -2.44 -10.15
N ILE A 266 2.91 -3.13 -10.76
CA ILE A 266 3.74 -2.50 -11.79
C ILE A 266 2.75 -2.22 -12.92
N SER A 267 2.44 -0.94 -13.15
CA SER A 267 1.81 -0.51 -14.39
C SER A 267 2.68 -1.07 -15.52
N GLN A 268 2.13 -2.02 -16.27
CA GLN A 268 2.74 -2.51 -17.50
C GLN A 268 2.93 -1.36 -18.49
#